data_AF-A0A5C9ACG8-F1
#
_entry.id   AF-A0A5C9ACG8-F1
#
_cell.length_a   1.000
_cell.length_b   1.000
_cell.length_c   1.000
_cell.angle_alpha   90.00
_cell.angle_beta   90.00
_cell.angle_gamma   90.00
#
_symmetry.space_group_name_H-M   'P 1'
#
loop_
_entity.id
_entity.type
_entity.pdbx_description
1 polymer ?
#
loop_
_entity_poly.entity_id
_entity_poly.type
_entity_poly.pdbx_seq_one_letter_code
_entity_poly.pdbx_strand_id
1 'polypeptide(L)'
;MSASPVVKTGEEAKYHLIQKNISKVGLGLGSALPVGVPVPWPLTTPPTGWMKCNGSRFSLTGYPALAAVFPSGVLPDLRGEFIRGWDDGRGVDAGRAIMTTQEDAIQNITGEVGFIQYFGETHQSGALFPGGAQNITNVAPGGDTRAQSVFFDASRSVRTASENR
;
A
#
# COMPACT_ATOMS: atom_id res chain seq x y z
N MET A 1 52.96 -37.30 -13.67
CA MET A 1 51.73 -38.07 -13.39
C MET A 1 50.58 -37.33 -14.05
N SER A 2 50.07 -37.85 -15.16
CA SER A 2 48.97 -37.26 -15.93
C SER A 2 47.65 -37.63 -15.26
N ALA A 3 46.86 -36.65 -14.81
CA ALA A 3 45.50 -36.91 -14.33
C ALA A 3 44.61 -37.29 -15.52
N SER A 4 44.04 -38.49 -15.49
CA SER A 4 43.06 -38.95 -16.49
C SER A 4 41.82 -38.06 -16.47
N PRO A 5 41.22 -37.72 -17.62
CA PRO A 5 40.02 -36.91 -17.66
C PRO A 5 38.83 -37.71 -17.11
N VAL A 6 38.13 -37.14 -16.12
CA VAL A 6 36.89 -37.70 -15.57
C VAL A 6 35.81 -37.61 -16.65
N VAL A 7 35.48 -38.73 -17.28
CA VAL A 7 34.33 -38.83 -18.20
C VAL A 7 33.06 -38.78 -17.34
N LYS A 8 32.36 -37.65 -17.37
CA LYS A 8 31.07 -37.51 -16.68
C LYS A 8 30.05 -38.44 -17.34
N THR A 9 29.37 -39.26 -16.54
CA THR A 9 28.31 -40.15 -17.02
C THR A 9 27.18 -39.33 -17.66
N GLY A 10 26.39 -39.96 -18.53
CA GLY A 10 25.32 -39.28 -19.27
C GLY A 10 24.27 -38.59 -18.38
N GLU A 11 24.09 -39.04 -17.14
CA GLU A 11 23.24 -38.36 -16.17
C GLU A 11 23.90 -37.10 -15.59
N GLU A 12 25.17 -37.15 -15.21
CA GLU A 12 25.87 -35.96 -14.70
C GLU A 12 25.96 -34.84 -15.75
N ALA A 13 26.10 -35.19 -17.02
CA ALA A 13 26.06 -34.22 -18.11
C ALA A 13 24.67 -33.54 -18.23
N LYS A 14 23.59 -34.31 -18.03
CA LYS A 14 22.21 -33.78 -18.01
C LYS A 14 21.98 -32.88 -16.81
N TYR A 15 22.38 -33.29 -15.61
CA TYR A 15 22.29 -32.44 -14.41
C TYR A 15 23.05 -31.13 -14.59
N HIS A 16 24.26 -31.17 -15.15
CA HIS A 16 25.05 -29.96 -15.40
C HIS A 16 24.38 -29.04 -16.45
N LEU A 17 23.79 -29.59 -17.51
CA LEU A 17 23.06 -28.83 -18.52
C LEU A 17 21.80 -28.17 -17.95
N ILE A 18 21.05 -28.89 -17.12
CA ILE A 18 19.86 -28.37 -16.43
C ILE A 18 20.26 -27.20 -15.53
N GLN A 19 21.28 -27.36 -14.69
CA GLN A 19 21.78 -26.27 -13.82
C GLN A 19 22.27 -25.06 -14.62
N LYS A 20 22.95 -25.29 -15.75
CA LYS A 20 23.41 -24.23 -16.66
C LYS A 20 22.26 -23.50 -17.35
N ASN A 21 21.16 -24.18 -17.65
CA ASN A 21 20.00 -23.55 -18.28
C ASN A 21 19.18 -22.77 -17.24
N ILE A 22 18.98 -23.33 -16.05
CA ILE A 22 18.34 -22.68 -14.91
C ILE A 22 19.06 -21.38 -14.52
N SER A 23 20.39 -21.38 -14.51
CA SER A 23 21.17 -20.17 -14.23
C SER A 23 21.05 -19.11 -15.33
N LYS A 24 20.95 -19.52 -16.60
CA LYS A 24 20.76 -18.61 -17.74
C LYS A 24 19.41 -17.92 -17.76
N VAL A 25 18.36 -18.56 -17.25
CA VAL A 25 17.03 -17.94 -17.09
C VAL A 25 16.87 -17.25 -15.73
N GLY A 26 17.94 -17.16 -14.93
CA GLY A 26 17.92 -16.47 -13.63
C GLY A 26 17.14 -17.21 -12.55
N LEU A 27 16.72 -18.45 -12.79
CA LEU A 27 15.84 -19.23 -11.91
C LEU A 27 16.66 -20.02 -10.88
N GLY A 28 17.62 -19.40 -10.19
CA GLY A 28 18.49 -20.11 -9.23
C GLY A 28 17.69 -21.03 -8.29
N LEU A 29 18.13 -22.30 -8.15
CA LEU A 29 17.64 -23.38 -7.25
C LEU A 29 16.18 -23.30 -6.75
N GLY A 30 15.22 -22.86 -7.58
CA GLY A 30 13.78 -22.98 -7.27
C GLY A 30 12.93 -21.70 -7.23
N SER A 31 13.35 -20.56 -7.78
CA SER A 31 12.39 -19.46 -8.02
C SER A 31 12.12 -19.27 -9.51
N ALA A 32 10.88 -19.51 -9.94
CA ALA A 32 10.37 -19.18 -11.28
C ALA A 32 10.17 -17.66 -11.51
N LEU A 33 10.53 -16.83 -10.52
CA LEU A 33 10.20 -15.41 -10.49
C LEU A 33 11.41 -14.53 -10.90
N PRO A 34 11.19 -13.48 -11.70
CA PRO A 34 12.23 -12.50 -12.02
C PRO A 34 12.81 -11.83 -10.77
N VAL A 35 14.10 -11.51 -10.82
CA VAL A 35 14.77 -10.71 -9.77
C VAL A 35 14.06 -9.37 -9.63
N GLY A 36 13.80 -8.94 -8.40
CA GLY A 36 13.14 -7.68 -8.09
C GLY A 36 11.64 -7.77 -7.82
N VAL A 37 11.00 -8.93 -8.07
CA VAL A 37 9.60 -9.14 -7.71
C VAL A 37 9.47 -9.32 -6.19
N PRO A 38 8.72 -8.46 -5.48
CA PRO A 38 8.40 -8.68 -4.08
C PRO A 38 7.42 -9.84 -3.95
N VAL A 39 7.71 -10.76 -3.02
CA VAL A 39 6.86 -11.94 -2.75
C VAL A 39 6.52 -11.96 -1.26
N PRO A 40 5.23 -12.06 -0.89
CA PRO A 40 4.83 -12.24 0.50
C PRO A 40 5.46 -13.51 1.09
N TRP A 41 6.01 -13.40 2.30
CA TRP A 41 6.66 -14.51 2.99
C TRP A 41 6.14 -14.61 4.43
N PRO A 42 5.72 -15.81 4.90
CA PRO A 42 5.03 -15.94 6.18
C PRO A 42 5.95 -15.94 7.41
N LEU A 43 7.28 -16.01 7.23
CA LEU A 43 8.23 -16.07 8.33
C LEU A 43 9.06 -14.78 8.45
N THR A 44 9.60 -14.53 9.64
CA THR A 44 10.46 -13.36 9.89
C THR A 44 11.80 -13.42 9.17
N THR A 45 12.25 -14.60 8.72
CA THR A 45 13.50 -14.78 7.97
C THR A 45 13.16 -15.26 6.56
N PRO A 46 13.55 -14.52 5.49
CA PRO A 46 13.33 -14.96 4.12
C PRO A 46 14.23 -16.15 3.78
N PRO A 47 13.90 -16.94 2.76
CA PRO A 47 14.75 -18.03 2.28
C PRO A 47 16.11 -17.51 1.80
N THR A 48 17.11 -18.38 1.76
CA THR A 48 18.42 -18.07 1.16
C THR A 48 18.25 -17.55 -0.28
N GLY A 49 18.95 -16.48 -0.60
CA GLY A 49 18.86 -15.82 -1.91
C GLY A 49 17.81 -14.72 -2.03
N TRP A 50 17.01 -14.50 -0.97
CA TRP A 50 16.00 -13.44 -0.91
C TRP A 50 16.38 -12.36 0.08
N MET A 51 15.89 -11.14 -0.16
CA MET A 51 16.08 -9.98 0.72
C MET A 51 14.73 -9.43 1.16
N LYS A 52 14.68 -8.81 2.35
CA LYS A 52 13.49 -8.13 2.85
C LYS A 52 13.32 -6.78 2.16
N CYS A 53 12.11 -6.47 1.70
CA CYS A 53 11.74 -5.13 1.25
C CYS A 53 11.47 -4.23 2.47
N ASN A 54 12.54 -3.80 3.14
CA ASN A 54 12.50 -3.01 4.38
C ASN A 54 13.34 -1.71 4.29
N GLY A 55 13.56 -1.19 3.07
CA GLY A 55 14.37 0.02 2.88
C GLY A 55 15.89 -0.19 3.00
N SER A 56 16.36 -1.44 3.15
CA SER A 56 17.79 -1.71 3.32
C SER A 56 18.61 -1.48 2.04
N ARG A 57 19.88 -1.14 2.23
CA ARG A 57 20.86 -0.99 1.14
C ARG A 57 21.42 -2.36 0.74
N PHE A 58 21.76 -2.52 -0.53
CA PHE A 58 22.46 -3.69 -1.05
C PHE A 58 23.65 -3.31 -1.93
N SER A 59 24.55 -4.27 -2.16
CA SER A 59 25.72 -4.07 -3.01
C SER A 59 25.34 -4.13 -4.50
N LEU A 60 25.54 -3.03 -5.23
CA LEU A 60 25.28 -2.98 -6.68
C LEU A 60 26.15 -3.97 -7.46
N THR A 61 27.41 -4.15 -7.06
CA THR A 61 28.35 -5.08 -7.70
C THR A 61 28.11 -6.52 -7.29
N GLY A 62 27.65 -6.74 -6.05
CA GLY A 62 27.31 -8.08 -5.54
C GLY A 62 26.02 -8.63 -6.12
N TYR A 63 25.08 -7.75 -6.48
CA TYR A 63 23.76 -8.13 -6.99
C TYR A 63 23.40 -7.35 -8.27
N PRO A 64 24.12 -7.55 -9.39
CA PRO A 64 23.97 -6.74 -10.60
C PRO A 64 22.56 -6.87 -11.23
N ALA A 65 21.93 -8.05 -11.14
CA ALA A 65 20.56 -8.23 -11.62
C ALA A 65 19.53 -7.43 -10.80
N LEU A 66 19.75 -7.31 -9.48
CA LEU A 66 18.90 -6.52 -8.59
C LEU A 66 19.18 -5.02 -8.79
N ALA A 67 20.43 -4.64 -9.02
CA ALA A 67 20.83 -3.27 -9.35
C ALA A 67 20.20 -2.77 -10.65
N ALA A 68 19.96 -3.66 -11.63
CA ALA A 68 19.23 -3.30 -12.85
C ALA A 68 17.77 -2.90 -12.58
N VAL A 69 17.15 -3.44 -11.52
CA VAL A 69 15.77 -3.14 -11.11
C VAL A 69 15.71 -1.97 -10.11
N PHE A 70 16.65 -1.93 -9.16
CA PHE A 70 16.77 -0.89 -8.14
C PHE A 70 18.14 -0.19 -8.23
N PRO A 71 18.35 0.74 -9.18
CA PRO A 71 19.67 1.35 -9.44
C PRO A 71 20.25 2.16 -8.30
N SER A 72 19.42 2.61 -7.34
CA SER A 72 19.86 3.34 -6.15
C SER A 72 20.64 2.46 -5.16
N GLY A 73 20.57 1.14 -5.30
CA GLY A 73 21.12 0.20 -4.32
C GLY A 73 20.31 0.14 -3.02
N VAL A 74 19.04 0.57 -3.07
CA VAL A 74 18.11 0.58 -1.94
C VAL A 74 16.85 -0.19 -2.32
N LEU A 75 16.46 -1.14 -1.49
CA LEU A 75 15.20 -1.88 -1.64
C LEU A 75 14.01 -0.99 -1.26
N PRO A 76 12.82 -1.21 -1.83
CA PRO A 76 11.62 -0.55 -1.32
C PRO A 76 11.38 -0.94 0.14
N ASP A 77 10.76 -0.04 0.90
CA ASP A 77 10.20 -0.36 2.21
C ASP A 77 8.71 -0.63 2.04
N LEU A 78 8.32 -1.89 2.16
CA LEU A 78 6.93 -2.33 1.96
C LEU A 78 6.27 -2.72 3.28
N ARG A 79 6.85 -2.34 4.43
CA ARG A 79 6.29 -2.64 5.74
C ARG A 79 5.08 -1.74 5.99
N GLY A 80 3.88 -2.34 6.05
CA GLY A 80 2.63 -1.61 6.21
C GLY A 80 1.99 -1.16 4.90
N GLU A 81 2.70 -1.30 3.78
CA GLU A 81 2.24 -0.86 2.46
C GLU A 81 1.40 -1.92 1.74
N PHE A 82 0.42 -1.47 0.96
CA PHE A 82 -0.26 -2.31 -0.02
C PHE A 82 0.32 -2.06 -1.42
N ILE A 83 0.71 -3.14 -2.10
CA ILE A 83 1.12 -3.05 -3.50
C ILE A 83 -0.13 -2.90 -4.37
N ARG A 84 -0.12 -1.89 -5.24
CA ARG A 84 -1.14 -1.70 -6.27
C ARG A 84 -0.52 -1.51 -7.65
N GLY A 85 -1.29 -1.83 -8.68
CA GLY A 85 -0.88 -1.62 -10.06
C GLY A 85 -0.60 -0.14 -10.35
N TRP A 86 0.47 0.12 -11.10
CA TRP A 86 0.71 1.43 -11.69
C TRP A 86 -0.33 1.69 -12.79
N ASP A 87 -0.85 2.90 -12.89
CA ASP A 87 -1.94 3.24 -13.80
C ASP A 87 -1.54 3.11 -15.27
N ASP A 88 -0.28 3.41 -15.59
CA ASP A 88 0.32 3.32 -16.94
C ASP A 88 -0.59 3.87 -18.05
N GLY A 89 -1.25 5.01 -17.77
CA GLY A 89 -2.10 5.71 -18.74
C GLY A 89 -3.55 5.20 -18.86
N ARG A 90 -4.00 4.27 -18.00
CA ARG A 90 -5.40 3.84 -17.96
C ARG A 90 -6.35 4.95 -17.51
N GLY A 91 -5.86 5.91 -16.72
CA GLY A 91 -6.61 7.09 -16.26
C GLY A 91 -7.45 6.86 -15.01
N VAL A 92 -7.32 5.72 -14.33
CA VAL A 92 -7.99 5.48 -13.03
C VAL A 92 -7.24 6.17 -11.91
N ASP A 93 -5.92 6.28 -12.05
CA ASP A 93 -5.05 6.94 -11.10
C ASP A 93 -4.02 7.79 -11.85
N ALA A 94 -4.55 8.82 -12.52
CA ALA A 94 -3.78 9.69 -13.38
C ALA A 94 -2.74 10.51 -12.59
N GLY A 95 -1.53 10.60 -13.13
CA GLY A 95 -0.46 11.44 -12.58
C GLY A 95 0.38 10.80 -11.48
N ARG A 96 0.04 9.59 -10.99
CA ARG A 96 0.89 8.88 -10.02
C ARG A 96 2.10 8.25 -10.72
N ALA A 97 3.28 8.50 -10.17
CA ALA A 97 4.51 7.87 -10.64
C ALA A 97 4.63 6.43 -10.12
N ILE A 98 5.36 5.59 -10.86
CA ILE A 98 5.69 4.24 -10.38
C ILE A 98 6.55 4.35 -9.10
N MET A 99 6.38 3.41 -8.16
CA MET A 99 7.12 3.35 -6.88
C MET A 99 6.87 4.51 -5.90
N THR A 100 5.80 5.30 -6.06
CA THR A 100 5.39 6.29 -5.03
C THR A 100 4.41 5.68 -4.04
N THR A 101 4.48 6.11 -2.78
CA THR A 101 3.49 5.77 -1.76
C THR A 101 2.21 6.57 -1.96
N GLN A 102 1.11 6.06 -1.41
CA GLN A 102 -0.17 6.74 -1.35
C GLN A 102 -0.76 6.53 0.04
N GLU A 103 -1.13 7.62 0.71
CA GLU A 103 -1.87 7.54 1.97
C GLU A 103 -3.26 6.94 1.77
N ASP A 104 -3.85 6.48 2.87
CA ASP A 104 -5.23 6.02 2.87
C ASP A 104 -6.21 7.13 2.49
N ALA A 105 -7.31 6.74 1.86
CA ALA A 105 -8.41 7.65 1.54
C ALA A 105 -9.73 6.89 1.55
N ILE A 106 -10.79 7.56 1.98
CA ILE A 106 -12.17 7.09 1.85
C ILE A 106 -12.96 8.06 0.99
N GLN A 107 -14.02 7.57 0.35
CA GLN A 107 -15.01 8.47 -0.23
C GLN A 107 -15.63 9.31 0.89
N ASN A 108 -15.83 10.61 0.62
CA ASN A 108 -16.45 11.46 1.61
C ASN A 108 -17.90 11.02 1.82
N ILE A 109 -18.31 10.94 3.08
CA ILE A 109 -19.69 10.67 3.46
C ILE A 109 -20.28 11.98 3.95
N THR A 110 -21.36 12.40 3.29
CA THR A 110 -22.10 13.60 3.65
C THR A 110 -23.54 13.27 3.92
N GLY A 111 -24.19 14.08 4.73
CA GLY A 111 -25.61 13.89 5.05
C GLY A 111 -26.20 15.14 5.67
N GLU A 112 -27.51 15.18 5.71
CA GLU A 112 -28.28 16.24 6.36
C GLU A 112 -29.36 15.59 7.21
N VAL A 113 -29.47 16.08 8.43
CA VAL A 113 -30.73 16.02 9.17
C VAL A 113 -31.39 17.37 9.00
N GLY A 114 -32.63 17.38 8.50
CA GLY A 114 -33.43 18.59 8.34
C GLY A 114 -33.68 19.29 9.69
N PHE A 115 -34.57 20.28 9.71
CA PHE A 115 -34.78 21.08 10.92
C PHE A 115 -35.10 20.22 12.16
N ILE A 116 -34.18 20.26 13.14
CA ILE A 116 -34.38 19.70 14.48
C ILE A 116 -34.74 20.86 15.40
N GLN A 117 -35.83 20.72 16.16
CA GLN A 117 -36.23 21.66 17.19
C GLN A 117 -35.49 21.36 18.50
N TYR A 118 -34.79 22.34 19.05
CA TYR A 118 -34.03 22.23 20.29
C TYR A 118 -34.67 23.04 21.42
N PHE A 119 -34.53 22.53 22.64
CA PHE A 119 -34.82 23.25 23.87
C PHE A 119 -33.47 23.53 24.55
N GLY A 120 -33.04 24.80 24.60
CA GLY A 120 -31.74 25.19 25.16
C GLY A 120 -30.63 25.39 24.10
N GLU A 121 -29.36 25.25 24.52
CA GLU A 121 -28.19 25.50 23.68
C GLU A 121 -27.93 24.36 22.67
N THR A 122 -27.49 24.72 21.46
CA THR A 122 -27.15 23.78 20.39
C THR A 122 -25.70 23.33 20.53
N HIS A 123 -25.46 22.02 20.64
CA HIS A 123 -24.12 21.43 20.65
C HIS A 123 -23.89 20.56 19.40
N GLN A 124 -22.90 20.93 18.60
CA GLN A 124 -22.44 20.19 17.43
C GLN A 124 -20.92 20.12 17.47
N SER A 125 -20.33 18.99 17.11
CA SER A 125 -18.88 18.81 17.10
C SER A 125 -18.45 17.75 16.10
N GLY A 126 -17.18 17.79 15.74
CA GLY A 126 -16.56 16.86 14.81
C GLY A 126 -17.16 16.90 13.41
N ALA A 127 -17.69 15.75 12.97
CA ALA A 127 -18.34 15.59 11.67
C ALA A 127 -19.70 16.30 11.55
N LEU A 128 -20.30 16.70 12.68
CA LEU A 128 -21.57 17.44 12.71
C LEU A 128 -21.33 18.94 12.78
N PHE A 129 -22.06 19.70 11.97
CA PHE A 129 -21.92 21.16 11.90
C PHE A 129 -23.24 21.85 11.52
N PRO A 130 -23.39 23.16 11.80
CA PRO A 130 -24.66 23.84 11.62
C PRO A 130 -25.02 23.96 10.13
N GLY A 131 -26.24 23.55 9.76
CA GLY A 131 -26.82 23.90 8.48
C GLY A 131 -27.33 25.35 8.50
N GLY A 132 -27.21 26.03 7.35
CA GLY A 132 -27.13 27.50 7.26
C GLY A 132 -28.35 28.32 7.69
N ALA A 133 -29.49 27.70 8.06
CA ALA A 133 -30.69 28.42 8.51
C ALA A 133 -31.10 28.04 9.94
N GLN A 134 -31.25 29.05 10.80
CA GLN A 134 -31.88 28.93 12.12
C GLN A 134 -33.24 29.62 12.09
N ASN A 135 -34.31 28.88 12.42
CA ASN A 135 -35.63 29.46 12.63
C ASN A 135 -35.90 29.56 14.13
N ILE A 136 -36.32 30.73 14.59
CA ILE A 136 -36.85 30.90 15.95
C ILE A 136 -38.35 30.74 15.86
N THR A 137 -38.90 29.72 16.50
CA THR A 137 -40.34 29.51 16.61
C THR A 137 -40.78 29.80 18.04
N ASN A 138 -41.75 30.68 18.24
CA ASN A 138 -42.26 30.96 19.59
C ASN A 138 -43.32 29.91 19.96
N VAL A 139 -42.88 28.74 20.41
CA VAL A 139 -43.78 27.61 20.73
C VAL A 139 -44.17 27.57 22.22
N ALA A 140 -43.47 28.31 23.10
CA ALA A 140 -43.79 28.38 24.53
C ALA A 140 -43.56 29.79 25.13
N PRO A 141 -44.37 30.25 26.09
CA PRO A 141 -44.12 31.51 26.81
C PRO A 141 -42.88 31.41 27.69
N GLY A 142 -41.92 32.33 27.51
CA GLY A 142 -40.79 32.50 28.42
C GLY A 142 -39.47 31.80 28.04
N GLY A 143 -39.33 31.25 26.83
CA GLY A 143 -38.06 30.70 26.35
C GLY A 143 -37.90 30.74 24.82
N ASP A 144 -36.64 30.78 24.36
CA ASP A 144 -36.32 30.70 22.93
C ASP A 144 -36.35 29.25 22.46
N THR A 145 -37.20 28.93 21.48
CA THR A 145 -37.08 27.65 20.75
C THR A 145 -36.36 27.91 19.42
N ARG A 146 -35.32 27.12 19.15
CA ARG A 146 -34.54 27.20 17.92
C ARG A 146 -34.73 25.93 17.10
N ALA A 147 -34.96 26.07 15.81
CA ALA A 147 -34.95 24.99 14.85
C ALA A 147 -33.78 25.18 13.88
N GLN A 148 -32.91 24.18 13.76
CA GLN A 148 -31.75 24.24 12.87
C GLN A 148 -31.53 22.88 12.19
N SER A 149 -31.17 22.91 10.91
CA SER A 149 -30.67 21.74 10.19
C SER A 149 -29.25 21.39 10.65
N VAL A 150 -28.90 20.11 10.70
CA VAL A 150 -27.54 19.65 11.02
C VAL A 150 -26.95 18.95 9.81
N PHE A 151 -25.78 19.41 9.39
CA PHE A 151 -25.03 18.76 8.33
C PHE A 151 -24.01 17.80 8.93
N PHE A 152 -23.79 16.70 8.21
CA PHE A 152 -22.75 15.72 8.46
C PHE A 152 -21.76 15.77 7.31
N ASP A 153 -20.47 15.88 7.66
CA ASP A 153 -19.36 15.76 6.72
C ASP A 153 -18.21 14.99 7.40
N ALA A 154 -18.01 13.77 6.93
CA ALA A 154 -17.02 12.86 7.49
C ALA A 154 -15.60 13.40 7.33
N SER A 155 -15.30 14.17 6.26
CA SER A 155 -13.96 14.71 6.05
C SER A 155 -13.47 15.62 7.18
N ARG A 156 -14.37 16.09 8.06
CA ARG A 156 -14.04 16.91 9.22
C ARG A 156 -13.44 16.13 10.38
N SER A 157 -13.67 14.81 10.51
CA SER A 157 -13.26 14.04 11.71
C SER A 157 -13.14 12.50 11.51
N VAL A 158 -12.77 12.03 10.32
CA VAL A 158 -12.80 10.59 9.99
C VAL A 158 -11.65 9.75 10.53
N ARG A 159 -10.43 10.29 10.69
CA ARG A 159 -9.28 9.44 11.07
C ARG A 159 -9.41 8.99 12.55
N THR A 160 -9.68 7.70 12.76
CA THR A 160 -9.71 7.05 14.08
C THR A 160 -8.44 6.22 14.37
N ALA A 161 -7.59 6.04 13.36
CA ALA A 161 -6.28 5.41 13.41
C ALA A 161 -5.33 6.11 12.42
N SER A 162 -4.08 5.66 12.34
CA SER A 162 -3.09 6.22 11.40
C SER A 162 -3.50 6.04 9.94
N GLU A 163 -4.26 4.99 9.60
CA GLU A 163 -4.67 4.65 8.23
C GLU A 163 -6.00 3.87 8.22
N ASN A 164 -6.76 4.01 7.12
CA ASN A 164 -7.86 3.12 6.74
C ASN A 164 -7.36 1.99 5.81
N ARG A 165 -7.76 0.74 6.07
CA ARG A 165 -7.29 -0.43 5.33
C ARG A 165 -8.33 -1.55 5.29
#